data_AF-A0A3M1MA07-F1
#
_entry.id   AF-A0A3M1MA07-F1
#
_cell.length_a   1.000
_cell.length_b   1.000
_cell.length_c   1.000
_cell.angle_alpha   90.00
_cell.angle_beta   90.00
_cell.angle_gamma   90.00
#
_symmetry.space_group_name_H-M   'P 1'
#
loop_
_entity.id
_entity.type
_entity.pdbx_description
1 polymer ?
#
loop_
_entity_poly.entity_id
_entity_poly.type
_entity_poly.pdbx_seq_one_letter_code
_entity_poly.pdbx_strand_id
1 'polypeptide(L)' 'EVRAAQPELILLPSEPYAFGLLDREQLVSLLPDVPAVRAGRVYLVDGTLITWHGTRLGRALQELPPLLSTNVHE' A
#
# COMPACT_ATOMS: atom_id res chain seq x y z
N GLU A 1 -17.22 4.42 1.73
CA GLU A 1 -16.09 5.26 2.17
C GLU A 1 -14.85 5.08 1.29
N VAL A 2 -14.21 3.90 1.24
CA VAL A 2 -12.99 3.68 0.42
C VAL A 2 -13.15 4.07 -1.05
N ARG A 3 -14.24 3.66 -1.71
CA ARG A 3 -14.52 4.06 -3.10
C ARG A 3 -14.67 5.57 -3.26
N ALA A 4 -15.26 6.26 -2.28
CA ALA A 4 -15.43 7.72 -2.34
C ALA A 4 -14.10 8.47 -2.16
N ALA A 5 -13.17 7.90 -1.40
CA ALA A 5 -11.84 8.47 -1.18
C ALA A 5 -10.91 8.38 -2.41
N GLN A 6 -11.25 7.56 -3.41
CA GLN A 6 -10.49 7.40 -4.66
C GLN A 6 -8.97 7.24 -4.44
N PRO A 7 -8.53 6.23 -3.66
CA PRO A 7 -7.11 6.09 -3.33
C PRO A 7 -6.25 5.84 -4.57
N GLU A 8 -5.08 6.48 -4.63
CA GLU A 8 -4.07 6.31 -5.68
C GLU A 8 -3.07 5.19 -5.37
N LEU A 9 -2.99 4.77 -4.10
CA LEU A 9 -2.12 3.72 -3.59
C LEU A 9 -2.84 2.95 -2.49
N ILE A 10 -2.67 1.63 -2.48
CA ILE A 10 -3.14 0.76 -1.38
C ILE A 10 -1.96 -0.07 -0.87
N LEU A 11 -1.73 -0.02 0.44
CA LEU A 11 -0.71 -0.80 1.13
C LEU A 11 -1.40 -1.85 2.02
N LEU A 12 -0.99 -3.10 1.86
CA LEU A 12 -1.48 -4.26 2.58
C LEU A 12 -0.34 -4.79 3.48
N PRO A 13 -0.29 -4.39 4.76
CA PRO A 13 0.83 -4.75 5.63
C PRO A 13 0.79 -6.21 6.08
N SER A 14 1.94 -6.76 6.47
CA SER A 14 2.03 -8.08 7.11
C SER A 14 1.59 -8.09 8.58
N GLU A 15 1.43 -6.93 9.21
CA GLU A 15 1.05 -6.76 10.63
C GLU A 15 0.23 -5.47 10.83
N PRO A 16 -0.67 -5.41 11.82
CA PRO A 16 -1.01 -6.45 12.81
C PRO A 16 -1.87 -7.60 12.25
N TYR A 17 -2.54 -7.36 11.11
CA TYR A 17 -3.19 -8.40 10.32
C TYR A 17 -2.29 -8.75 9.15
N ALA A 18 -2.04 -10.05 8.92
CA ALA A 18 -1.16 -10.52 7.87
C ALA A 18 -1.89 -10.62 6.53
N PHE A 19 -2.05 -9.48 5.87
CA PHE A 19 -2.59 -9.47 4.51
C PHE A 19 -1.70 -10.29 3.57
N GLY A 20 -2.31 -11.10 2.71
CA GLY A 20 -1.65 -11.95 1.75
C GLY A 20 -2.14 -11.74 0.32
N LEU A 21 -1.71 -12.64 -0.57
CA LEU A 21 -2.08 -12.60 -1.99
C LEU A 21 -3.60 -12.71 -2.20
N LEU A 22 -4.26 -13.56 -1.41
CA LEU A 22 -5.71 -13.74 -1.51
C LEU A 22 -6.48 -12.46 -1.12
N ASP A 23 -6.07 -11.77 -0.05
CA ASP A 23 -6.71 -10.51 0.34
C ASP A 23 -6.52 -9.44 -0.74
N ARG A 24 -5.32 -9.39 -1.35
CA ARG A 24 -5.03 -8.49 -2.47
C ARG A 24 -5.93 -8.77 -3.66
N GLU A 25 -6.08 -10.04 -4.06
CA GLU A 25 -6.92 -10.44 -5.18
C GLU A 25 -8.39 -10.11 -4.92
N GLN A 26 -8.88 -10.41 -3.72
CA GLN A 26 -10.23 -10.05 -3.29
C GLN A 26 -10.45 -8.54 -3.34
N LEU A 27 -9.50 -7.75 -2.83
CA LEU A 27 -9.60 -6.29 -2.84
C LEU A 27 -9.60 -5.71 -4.24
N VAL A 28 -8.75 -6.23 -5.14
CA VAL A 28 -8.74 -5.86 -6.56
C VAL A 28 -10.08 -6.16 -7.22
N SER A 29 -10.68 -7.32 -6.93
CA SER A 29 -12.01 -7.68 -7.45
C SER A 29 -13.14 -6.85 -6.85
N LEU A 30 -13.04 -6.48 -5.57
CA LEU A 30 -14.07 -5.71 -4.85
C LEU A 30 -14.04 -4.22 -5.18
N LEU A 31 -12.91 -3.67 -5.64
CA LEU A 31 -12.71 -2.24 -5.89
C LEU A 31 -12.08 -1.96 -7.28
N PRO A 32 -12.60 -2.55 -8.38
CA PRO A 32 -11.92 -2.48 -9.68
C PRO A 32 -11.77 -1.05 -10.21
N ASP A 33 -12.68 -0.16 -9.80
CA ASP A 33 -12.78 1.20 -10.35
C ASP A 33 -11.88 2.22 -9.63
N VAL A 34 -11.27 1.89 -8.49
CA VAL A 34 -10.45 2.87 -7.76
C VAL A 34 -9.10 3.08 -8.43
N PRO A 35 -8.52 4.30 -8.42
CA PRO A 35 -7.30 4.62 -9.15
C PRO A 35 -6.14 3.67 -8.84
N ALA A 36 -5.92 3.33 -7.56
CA ALA A 36 -4.88 2.39 -7.14
C ALA A 36 -4.98 1.03 -7.84
N VAL A 37 -6.18 0.47 -7.96
CA VAL A 37 -6.40 -0.84 -8.59
C VAL A 37 -6.17 -0.75 -10.10
N ARG A 38 -6.72 0.28 -10.76
CA ARG A 38 -6.51 0.49 -12.20
C ARG A 38 -5.05 0.69 -12.57
N ALA A 39 -4.29 1.37 -11.71
CA ALA A 39 -2.86 1.61 -11.89
C ALA A 39 -1.97 0.44 -11.41
N GLY A 40 -2.55 -0.65 -10.88
CA GLY A 40 -1.79 -1.78 -10.33
C GLY A 40 -1.00 -1.44 -9.05
N ARG A 41 -1.32 -0.32 -8.38
CA ARG A 41 -0.65 0.19 -7.18
C ARG A 41 -1.27 -0.38 -5.89
N VAL A 42 -1.33 -1.70 -5.80
CA VAL A 42 -1.77 -2.44 -4.62
C VAL A 42 -0.65 -3.36 -4.17
N TYR A 43 0.03 -3.00 -3.08
CA TYR A 43 1.27 -3.64 -2.64
C TYR A 43 1.12 -4.32 -1.30
N LEU A 44 1.75 -5.49 -1.18
CA LEU A 44 2.03 -6.13 0.11
C LEU A 44 3.32 -5.53 0.66
N VAL A 45 3.33 -5.15 1.93
CA VAL A 45 4.50 -4.50 2.57
C VAL A 45 4.78 -5.09 3.95
N ASP A 46 6.04 -4.99 4.40
CA ASP A 46 6.39 -5.29 5.80
C ASP A 46 5.64 -4.32 6.72
N GLY A 47 4.75 -4.87 7.57
CA GLY A 47 3.89 -4.09 8.45
C GLY A 47 4.66 -3.24 9.45
N THR A 48 5.89 -3.64 9.81
CA THR A 48 6.73 -2.87 10.74
C THR A 48 7.17 -1.53 10.15
N LEU A 49 7.15 -1.36 8.82
CA LEU A 49 7.48 -0.09 8.17
C LEU A 49 6.48 1.02 8.47
N ILE A 50 5.20 0.67 8.72
CA ILE A 50 4.12 1.65 8.92
C ILE A 50 3.51 1.60 10.33
N THR A 51 3.62 0.47 11.03
CA THR A 51 3.00 0.29 12.34
C THR A 51 3.96 0.45 13.53
N TRP A 52 5.27 0.32 13.31
CA TRP A 52 6.27 0.40 14.40
C TRP A 52 7.07 1.70 14.32
N HIS A 53 6.72 2.65 15.18
CA HIS A 53 7.49 3.87 15.36
C HIS A 53 8.76 3.60 16.20
N GLY A 54 9.86 4.32 15.94
CA GLY A 54 11.11 4.22 16.70
C GLY A 54 12.29 3.71 15.86
N THR A 55 12.96 2.64 16.31
CA THR A 55 14.23 2.17 15.72
C THR A 55 14.13 1.77 14.25
N ARG A 56 12.92 1.42 13.78
CA ARG A 56 12.65 1.07 12.38
C ARG A 56 12.34 2.25 11.48
N LEU A 57 12.22 3.48 12.02
CA LEU A 57 11.91 4.67 11.24
C LEU A 57 12.93 4.93 10.13
N GLY A 58 14.22 4.72 10.40
CA GLY A 58 15.26 4.88 9.37
C GLY A 58 15.06 3.97 8.17
N ARG A 59 14.63 2.71 8.40
CA ARG A 59 14.31 1.75 7.35
C ARG A 59 13.02 2.11 6.62
N ALA A 60 11.99 2.52 7.36
CA ALA A 60 10.73 2.99 6.78
C ALA A 60 10.93 4.17 5.82
N LEU A 61 11.78 5.13 6.20
CA LEU A 61 12.12 6.29 5.36
C LEU A 61 12.96 5.94 4.13
N GLN A 62 13.56 4.75 4.06
CA GLN A 62 14.27 4.28 2.88
C GLN A 62 13.36 3.47 1.95
N GLU A 63 12.50 2.61 2.51
CA GLU A 63 11.71 1.66 1.73
C GLU A 63 10.34 2.19 1.28
N LEU A 64 9.71 3.09 2.05
CA LEU A 64 8.38 3.59 1.71
C LEU A 64 8.38 4.66 0.60
N PRO A 65 9.29 5.66 0.57
CA PRO A 65 9.21 6.72 -0.43
C PRO A 65 9.20 6.23 -1.89
N PRO A 66 10.00 5.23 -2.30
CA PRO A 66 9.93 4.69 -3.65
C PRO A 66 8.54 4.14 -4.04
N LEU A 67 7.76 3.64 -3.07
CA LEU A 67 6.40 3.15 -3.30
C LEU A 67 5.37 4.30 -3.41
N LEU A 68 5.65 5.39 -2.71
CA LEU A 68 4.83 6.61 -2.71
C LEU A 68 5.07 7.45 -3.97
N SER A 69 6.31 7.46 -4.49
CA SER A 69 6.69 8.19 -5.69
C SER A 69 5.91 7.69 -6.90
N THR A 70 4.90 8.46 -7.30
CA THR A 70 4.42 8.48 -8.67
C THR A 70 5.56 9.13 -9.47
N ASN A 71 6.17 8.46 -10.46
CA ASN A 71 7.23 9.09 -11.26
C ASN A 71 6.72 10.43 -11.83
N VAL A 72 7.10 11.53 -11.16
CA VAL A 72 7.16 12.88 -11.69
C VAL A 72 8.65 13.18 -11.79
N HIS A 73 9.28 12.56 -12.78
CA HIS A 73 10.56 13.02 -13.29
C HIS A 73 10.25 13.61 -14.66
N GLU A 74 10.08 14.94 -14.69
CA GLU A 74 10.50 15.76 -15.82
C GLU A 74 12.03 15.71 -15.95
#